data_AF-A0A0G1C4F2-F1
#
_entry.id   AF-A0A0G1C4F2-F1
#
_cell.length_a   1.000
_cell.length_b   1.000
_cell.length_c   1.000
_cell.angle_alpha   90.00
_cell.angle_beta   90.00
_cell.angle_gamma   90.00
#
_symmetry.space_group_name_H-M   'P 1'
#
loop_
_entity.id
_entity.type
_entity.pdbx_description
1 polymer ?
#
loop_
_entity_poly.entity_id
_entity_poly.type
_entity_poly.pdbx_seq_one_letter_code
_entity_poly.pdbx_strand_id
1 'polypeptide(L)'
;MKKLITLVLLFLAAVGLTGFTAWRVDQTLIPTLKVITGLILLEKLASLTIEILIGWLLIAFLPQLVKQLVSLGLKQPGAVIGWGLLFLTAMPLLASLFIISLIGIPLGVVTILFYLVSFPLAKLLAAFSLGSRLLKDVRLEKPYLSLALGLIIMVILQLIPIFGWLAYFILILFGLGILTLQEKTLLARLKK
;
A
#
# COMPACT_ATOMS: atom_id res chain seq x y z
N MET A 1 16.45 -13.43 -16.31
CA MET A 1 17.47 -12.78 -15.44
C MET A 1 18.15 -11.57 -16.09
N LYS A 2 18.73 -11.67 -17.30
CA LYS A 2 19.45 -10.55 -17.97
C LYS A 2 18.63 -9.24 -18.09
N LYS A 3 17.36 -9.30 -18.53
CA LYS A 3 16.50 -8.11 -18.66
C LYS A 3 16.24 -7.36 -17.34
N LEU A 4 16.09 -8.10 -16.23
CA LEU A 4 15.82 -7.53 -14.90
C LEU A 4 17.05 -6.76 -14.38
N ILE A 5 18.24 -7.33 -14.58
CA ILE A 5 19.52 -6.72 -14.23
C ILE A 5 19.73 -5.44 -15.04
N THR A 6 19.45 -5.45 -16.35
CA THR A 6 19.52 -4.25 -17.19
C THR A 6 18.57 -3.15 -16.72
N LEU A 7 17.36 -3.50 -16.29
CA LEU A 7 16.36 -2.53 -15.82
C LEU A 7 16.75 -1.91 -14.47
N VAL A 8 17.32 -2.72 -13.55
CA VAL A 8 17.88 -2.24 -12.28
C VAL A 8 19.10 -1.35 -12.51
N LEU A 9 19.99 -1.72 -13.44
CA LEU A 9 21.16 -0.91 -13.79
C LEU A 9 20.77 0.42 -14.45
N LEU A 10 19.75 0.42 -15.32
CA LEU A 10 19.20 1.63 -15.92
C LEU A 10 18.58 2.55 -14.85
N PHE A 11 17.84 1.99 -13.88
CA PHE A 11 17.28 2.74 -12.77
C PHE A 11 18.38 3.35 -11.87
N LEU A 12 19.39 2.57 -11.49
CA LEU A 12 20.53 3.05 -10.69
C LEU A 12 21.34 4.12 -11.42
N ALA A 13 21.53 3.99 -12.74
CA ALA A 13 22.17 5.00 -13.57
C ALA A 13 21.35 6.29 -13.65
N ALA A 14 20.03 6.19 -13.75
CA ALA A 14 19.12 7.33 -13.79
C ALA A 14 19.01 8.10 -12.46
N VAL A 15 19.22 7.40 -11.33
CA VAL A 15 19.29 7.99 -9.98
C VAL A 15 20.71 8.51 -9.65
N GLY A 16 21.70 8.29 -10.53
CA GLY A 16 23.06 8.80 -10.37
C GLY A 16 23.91 8.04 -9.35
N LEU A 17 23.49 6.85 -8.93
CA LEU A 17 24.12 6.08 -7.83
C LEU A 17 25.33 5.24 -8.25
N THR A 18 25.60 5.10 -9.55
CA THR A 18 26.74 4.29 -10.04
C THR A 18 27.50 5.01 -11.15
N GLY A 19 28.67 5.58 -10.82
CA GLY A 19 29.62 6.11 -11.82
C GLY A 19 30.23 5.05 -12.75
N PHE A 20 30.07 3.75 -12.43
CA PHE A 20 30.76 2.64 -13.09
C PHE A 20 30.01 2.00 -14.27
N THR A 21 28.73 2.33 -14.49
CA THR A 21 27.86 1.66 -15.49
C THR A 21 27.50 2.54 -16.69
N ALA A 22 27.88 3.82 -16.66
CA ALA A 22 27.65 4.79 -17.73
C ALA A 22 28.31 4.41 -19.07
N TRP A 23 29.32 3.54 -19.07
CA TRP A 23 30.01 3.12 -20.30
C TRP A 23 29.24 2.09 -21.14
N ARG A 24 28.27 1.36 -20.55
CA ARG A 24 27.46 0.34 -21.25
C ARG A 24 26.04 0.80 -21.60
N VAL A 25 25.60 1.92 -21.05
CA VAL A 25 24.28 2.48 -21.34
C VAL A 25 24.43 3.45 -22.52
N ASP A 26 23.60 3.27 -23.54
CA ASP A 26 23.55 4.18 -24.67
C ASP A 26 23.34 5.62 -24.18
N GLN A 27 24.30 6.50 -24.49
CA GLN A 27 24.29 7.89 -24.00
C GLN A 27 23.07 8.66 -24.47
N THR A 28 22.45 8.25 -25.57
CA THR A 28 21.20 8.84 -26.08
C THR A 28 20.01 8.59 -25.16
N LEU A 29 20.05 7.54 -24.31
CA LEU A 29 18.97 7.19 -23.38
C LEU A 29 19.09 7.92 -22.04
N ILE A 30 20.26 8.44 -21.67
CA ILE A 30 20.50 9.10 -20.38
C ILE A 30 19.58 10.31 -20.14
N PRO A 31 19.33 11.22 -21.11
CA PRO A 31 18.40 12.33 -20.94
C PRO A 31 16.96 11.84 -20.71
N THR A 32 16.51 10.88 -21.51
CA THR A 32 15.16 10.28 -21.42
C THR A 32 14.96 9.60 -20.07
N LEU A 33 15.95 8.85 -19.59
CA LEU A 33 15.92 8.21 -18.28
C LEU A 33 15.82 9.22 -17.14
N LYS A 34 16.57 10.33 -17.20
CA LYS A 34 16.50 11.42 -16.21
C LYS A 34 15.13 12.10 -16.19
N VAL A 35 14.52 12.31 -17.36
CA VAL A 35 13.15 12.86 -17.45
C VAL A 35 12.14 11.88 -16.86
N ILE A 36 12.25 10.59 -17.18
CA ILE A 36 11.36 9.55 -16.65
C ILE A 36 11.51 9.43 -15.14
N THR A 37 12.74 9.37 -14.60
CA THR A 37 12.94 9.32 -13.14
C THR A 37 12.47 10.58 -12.46
N GLY A 38 12.71 11.76 -13.02
CA GLY A 38 12.15 13.01 -12.54
C GLY A 38 10.62 12.97 -12.47
N LEU A 39 9.96 12.49 -13.52
CA LEU A 39 8.51 12.37 -13.56
C LEU A 39 7.96 11.39 -12.51
N ILE A 40 8.62 10.25 -12.32
CA ILE A 40 8.25 9.28 -11.26
C ILE A 40 8.39 9.90 -9.87
N LEU A 41 9.46 10.67 -9.62
CA LEU A 41 9.66 11.33 -8.32
C LEU A 41 8.57 12.39 -8.07
N LEU A 42 8.17 13.14 -9.09
CA LEU A 42 7.09 14.12 -8.98
C LEU A 42 5.74 13.45 -8.66
N GLU A 43 5.42 12.35 -9.34
CA GLU A 43 4.23 11.53 -9.03
C GLU A 43 4.26 11.03 -7.58
N LYS A 44 5.42 10.56 -7.12
CA LYS A 44 5.61 10.07 -5.76
C LYS A 44 5.36 11.13 -4.70
N LEU A 45 5.88 12.34 -4.93
CA LEU A 45 5.71 13.47 -4.01
C LEU A 45 4.27 13.97 -3.99
N ALA A 46 3.63 14.05 -5.16
CA ALA A 46 2.23 14.43 -5.28
C ALA A 46 1.31 13.41 -4.57
N SER A 47 1.49 12.12 -4.84
CA SER A 47 0.71 11.05 -4.21
C SER A 47 0.92 11.00 -2.70
N LEU A 48 2.15 11.14 -2.21
CA LEU A 48 2.44 11.18 -0.77
C LEU A 48 1.72 12.34 -0.07
N THR A 49 1.71 13.52 -0.70
CA THR A 49 1.03 14.69 -0.13
C THR A 49 -0.48 14.46 -0.03
N ILE A 50 -1.09 13.95 -1.11
CA ILE A 50 -2.52 13.63 -1.14
C ILE A 50 -2.87 12.54 -0.11
N GLU A 51 -2.06 11.49 -0.01
CA GLU A 51 -2.28 10.40 0.94
C GLU A 51 -2.16 10.84 2.40
N ILE A 52 -1.21 11.72 2.71
CA ILE A 52 -1.10 12.32 4.04
C ILE A 52 -2.38 13.11 4.35
N LEU A 53 -2.84 13.95 3.43
CA LEU A 53 -4.07 14.73 3.62
C LEU A 53 -5.28 13.82 3.82
N ILE A 54 -5.46 12.81 2.97
CA ILE A 54 -6.57 11.84 3.07
C ILE A 54 -6.49 11.07 4.40
N GLY A 55 -5.31 10.59 4.78
CA GLY A 55 -5.17 9.83 6.01
C GLY A 55 -5.34 10.70 7.27
N TRP A 56 -4.91 11.96 7.25
CA TRP A 56 -5.23 12.92 8.31
C TRP A 56 -6.72 13.20 8.40
N LEU A 57 -7.39 13.36 7.25
CA LEU A 57 -8.83 13.51 7.18
C LEU A 57 -9.53 12.28 7.77
N LEU A 58 -9.09 11.08 7.42
CA LEU A 58 -9.62 9.82 7.94
C LEU A 58 -9.46 9.71 9.46
N ILE A 59 -8.30 10.10 9.99
CA ILE A 59 -8.05 10.14 11.44
C ILE A 59 -8.93 11.18 12.12
N ALA A 60 -9.16 12.34 11.49
CA ALA A 60 -9.99 13.41 12.05
C ALA A 60 -11.48 13.03 12.12
N PHE A 61 -12.02 12.43 11.05
CA PHE A 61 -13.44 12.04 10.98
C PHE A 61 -13.74 10.72 11.68
N LEU A 62 -12.84 9.74 11.60
CA LEU A 62 -13.07 8.37 12.06
C LEU A 62 -11.93 7.86 12.98
N PRO A 63 -11.53 8.63 14.03
CA PRO A 63 -10.35 8.30 14.85
C PRO A 63 -10.47 6.95 15.53
N GLN A 64 -11.65 6.62 16.07
CA GLN A 64 -11.88 5.36 16.78
C GLN A 64 -11.83 4.15 15.85
N LEU A 65 -12.37 4.28 14.63
CA LEU A 65 -12.30 3.22 13.63
C LEU A 65 -10.84 2.94 13.26
N VAL A 66 -10.06 3.98 12.93
CA VAL A 66 -8.64 3.84 12.59
C VAL A 66 -7.86 3.19 13.75
N LYS A 67 -8.06 3.65 14.99
CA LYS A 67 -7.39 3.06 16.16
C LYS A 67 -7.75 1.58 16.36
N GLN A 68 -9.02 1.22 16.20
CA GLN A 68 -9.46 -0.18 16.32
C GLN A 68 -8.82 -1.05 15.26
N LEU A 69 -8.90 -0.64 13.99
CA LEU A 69 -8.35 -1.34 12.84
C LEU A 69 -6.83 -1.55 12.97
N VAL A 70 -6.09 -0.50 13.32
CA VAL A 70 -4.63 -0.57 13.54
C VAL A 70 -4.30 -1.48 14.72
N SER A 71 -5.03 -1.36 15.83
CA SER A 71 -4.78 -2.19 17.02
C SER A 71 -5.03 -3.67 16.76
N LEU A 72 -6.04 -3.99 15.95
CA LEU A 72 -6.34 -5.36 15.51
C LEU A 72 -5.19 -5.89 14.64
N GLY A 73 -4.76 -5.10 13.66
CA GLY A 73 -3.63 -5.40 12.79
C GLY A 73 -2.38 -5.79 13.57
N LEU A 74 -2.03 -4.97 14.57
CA LEU A 74 -0.84 -5.18 15.39
C LEU A 74 -0.94 -6.38 16.34
N LYS A 75 -2.15 -6.77 16.77
CA LYS A 75 -2.38 -7.92 17.67
C LYS A 75 -2.23 -9.26 16.95
N GLN A 76 -2.71 -9.38 15.72
CA GLN A 76 -2.76 -10.66 14.99
C GLN A 76 -2.20 -10.55 13.57
N PRO A 77 -0.92 -10.16 13.39
CA PRO A 77 -0.37 -9.84 12.08
C PRO A 77 -0.40 -11.03 11.10
N GLY A 78 -0.21 -12.27 11.58
CA GLY A 78 -0.26 -13.47 10.73
C GLY A 78 -1.67 -13.73 10.16
N ALA A 79 -2.70 -13.64 11.00
CA ALA A 79 -4.09 -13.83 10.56
C ALA A 79 -4.50 -12.73 9.56
N VAL A 80 -4.13 -11.48 9.87
CA VAL A 80 -4.39 -10.32 9.03
C VAL A 80 -3.78 -10.51 7.63
N ILE A 81 -2.50 -10.89 7.51
CA ILE A 81 -1.88 -11.15 6.21
C ILE A 81 -2.60 -12.27 5.45
N GLY A 82 -3.00 -13.34 6.13
CA GLY A 82 -3.77 -14.44 5.52
C GLY A 82 -5.12 -13.98 4.96
N TRP A 83 -5.86 -13.16 5.70
CA TRP A 83 -7.12 -12.56 5.24
C TRP A 83 -6.93 -11.57 4.10
N GLY A 84 -5.85 -10.80 4.11
CA GLY A 84 -5.48 -9.94 2.99
C GLY A 84 -5.20 -10.71 1.70
N LEU A 85 -4.53 -11.86 1.80
CA LEU A 85 -4.29 -12.74 0.66
C LEU A 85 -5.58 -13.37 0.15
N LEU A 86 -6.47 -13.78 1.07
CA LEU A 86 -7.80 -14.28 0.72
C LEU A 86 -8.61 -13.21 0.00
N PHE A 87 -8.60 -11.96 0.48
CA PHE A 87 -9.29 -10.86 -0.18
C PHE A 87 -8.76 -10.59 -1.58
N LEU A 88 -7.43 -10.55 -1.74
CA LEU A 88 -6.76 -10.29 -3.01
C LEU A 88 -7.15 -11.32 -4.08
N THR A 89 -7.40 -12.56 -3.69
CA THR A 89 -7.74 -13.65 -4.60
C THR A 89 -9.25 -13.84 -4.76
N ALA A 90 -10.02 -13.75 -3.67
CA ALA A 90 -11.47 -13.96 -3.67
C ALA A 90 -12.23 -12.83 -4.36
N MET A 91 -11.82 -11.55 -4.18
CA MET A 91 -12.54 -10.42 -4.76
C MET A 91 -12.58 -10.42 -6.29
N PRO A 92 -11.45 -10.66 -7.01
CA PRO A 92 -11.48 -10.82 -8.46
C PRO A 92 -12.37 -11.99 -8.90
N LEU A 93 -12.31 -13.12 -8.21
CA LEU A 93 -13.16 -14.28 -8.51
C LEU A 93 -14.65 -13.95 -8.37
N LEU A 94 -15.04 -13.29 -7.27
CA LEU A 94 -16.41 -12.84 -7.04
C LEU A 94 -16.87 -11.83 -8.09
N ALA A 95 -16.01 -10.87 -8.44
CA ALA A 95 -16.30 -9.89 -9.48
C ALA A 95 -16.53 -10.55 -10.84
N SER A 96 -15.67 -11.48 -11.24
CA SER A 96 -15.82 -12.24 -12.49
C SER A 96 -17.13 -13.03 -12.50
N LEU A 97 -17.47 -13.69 -11.39
CA LEU A 97 -18.70 -14.47 -11.27
C LEU A 97 -19.95 -13.59 -11.43
N PHE A 98 -19.97 -12.39 -10.83
CA PHE A 98 -21.07 -11.44 -11.01
C PHE A 98 -21.18 -10.92 -12.44
N ILE A 99 -20.08 -10.60 -13.10
CA ILE A 99 -20.09 -10.10 -14.48
C ILE A 99 -20.63 -11.16 -15.45
N ILE A 100 -20.21 -12.42 -15.28
CA ILE A 100 -20.66 -13.53 -16.15
C ILE A 100 -22.17 -13.77 -16.02
N SER A 101 -22.77 -13.49 -14.86
CA SER A 101 -24.19 -13.73 -14.62
C SER A 101 -25.17 -12.84 -15.41
N LEU A 102 -24.68 -11.90 -16.24
CA LEU A 102 -25.40 -10.90 -17.04
C LEU A 102 -26.29 -9.93 -16.23
N ILE A 103 -27.09 -10.44 -15.30
CA ILE A 103 -27.91 -9.72 -14.32
C ILE A 103 -27.02 -9.11 -13.21
N GLY A 104 -25.90 -9.76 -12.90
CA GLY A 104 -24.94 -9.30 -11.89
C GLY A 104 -23.93 -8.27 -12.39
N ILE A 105 -23.98 -7.81 -13.64
CA ILE A 105 -23.03 -6.79 -14.15
C ILE A 105 -22.97 -5.54 -13.25
N PRO A 106 -24.09 -4.95 -12.80
CA PRO A 106 -24.05 -3.81 -11.87
C PRO A 106 -23.33 -4.15 -10.57
N LEU A 107 -23.59 -5.33 -9.99
CA LEU A 107 -22.93 -5.84 -8.79
C LEU A 107 -21.44 -6.11 -9.01
N GLY A 108 -21.07 -6.64 -10.16
CA GLY A 108 -19.68 -6.88 -10.55
C GLY A 108 -18.89 -5.58 -10.62
N VAL A 109 -19.46 -4.53 -11.24
CA VAL A 109 -18.84 -3.20 -11.29
C VAL A 109 -18.66 -2.62 -9.88
N VAL A 110 -19.70 -2.67 -9.03
CA VAL A 110 -19.59 -2.20 -7.63
C VAL A 110 -18.50 -2.97 -6.87
N THR A 111 -18.41 -4.29 -7.08
CA THR A 111 -17.38 -5.14 -6.45
C THR A 111 -15.97 -4.71 -6.88
N ILE A 112 -15.77 -4.43 -8.16
CA ILE A 112 -14.48 -3.94 -8.68
C ILE A 112 -14.14 -2.56 -8.12
N LEU A 113 -15.11 -1.65 -8.04
CA LEU A 113 -14.89 -0.33 -7.46
C LEU A 113 -14.50 -0.43 -5.98
N PHE A 114 -15.21 -1.26 -5.21
CA PHE A 114 -14.86 -1.54 -3.82
C PHE A 114 -13.46 -2.12 -3.70
N TYR A 115 -13.11 -3.08 -4.57
CA TYR A 115 -11.78 -3.66 -4.65
C TYR A 115 -10.70 -2.60 -4.91
N LEU A 116 -10.90 -1.70 -5.87
CA LEU A 116 -9.95 -0.62 -6.18
C LEU A 116 -9.79 0.38 -5.03
N VAL A 117 -10.90 0.79 -4.39
CA VAL A 117 -10.88 1.72 -3.25
C VAL A 117 -10.23 1.10 -1.99
N SER A 118 -10.26 -0.23 -1.87
CA SER A 118 -9.63 -0.91 -0.73
C SER A 118 -8.10 -0.77 -0.71
N PHE A 119 -7.42 -0.63 -1.86
CA PHE A 119 -5.96 -0.50 -1.92
C PHE A 119 -5.41 0.77 -1.26
N PRO A 120 -5.88 1.99 -1.58
CA PRO A 120 -5.40 3.19 -0.90
C PRO A 120 -5.73 3.16 0.60
N LEU A 121 -6.89 2.63 1.00
CA LEU A 121 -7.24 2.45 2.41
C LEU A 121 -6.29 1.46 3.11
N ALA A 122 -6.00 0.33 2.47
CA ALA A 122 -5.04 -0.66 2.97
C ALA A 122 -3.65 -0.04 3.13
N LYS A 123 -3.19 0.74 2.14
CA LYS A 123 -1.91 1.47 2.23
C LYS A 123 -1.88 2.41 3.44
N LEU A 124 -2.94 3.19 3.68
CA LEU A 124 -3.02 4.08 4.83
C LEU A 124 -2.95 3.34 6.16
N LEU A 125 -3.71 2.24 6.31
CA LEU A 125 -3.73 1.44 7.54
C LEU A 125 -2.40 0.73 7.79
N ALA A 126 -1.77 0.22 6.72
CA ALA A 126 -0.45 -0.40 6.79
C ALA A 126 0.62 0.61 7.18
N ALA A 127 0.62 1.80 6.55
CA ALA A 127 1.50 2.91 6.89
C ALA A 127 1.33 3.31 8.35
N PHE A 128 0.10 3.56 8.79
CA PHE A 128 -0.21 3.92 10.17
C PHE A 128 0.35 2.87 11.14
N SER A 129 0.07 1.59 10.88
CA SER A 129 0.53 0.49 11.74
C SER A 129 2.06 0.39 11.79
N LEU A 130 2.72 0.55 10.64
CA LEU A 130 4.17 0.53 10.53
C LEU A 130 4.81 1.69 11.30
N GLY A 131 4.32 2.91 11.09
CA GLY A 131 4.83 4.09 11.78
C GLY A 131 4.54 4.08 13.27
N SER A 132 3.37 3.59 13.70
CA SER A 132 3.03 3.42 15.12
C SER A 132 3.96 2.42 15.80
N ARG A 133 4.26 1.30 15.12
CA ARG A 133 5.19 0.29 15.63
C ARG A 133 6.62 0.84 15.75
N LEU A 134 7.07 1.64 14.78
CA LEU A 134 8.41 2.24 14.79
C LEU A 134 8.57 3.34 15.83
N LEU A 135 7.53 4.17 16.01
CA LEU A 135 7.48 5.18 17.07
C LEU A 135 7.26 4.58 18.48
N LYS A 136 7.03 3.26 18.58
CA LYS A 136 6.58 2.58 19.80
C LYS A 136 5.32 3.25 20.40
N ASP A 137 4.51 3.86 19.54
CA ASP A 137 3.28 4.55 19.91
C ASP A 137 2.13 3.54 20.02
N VAL A 138 2.23 2.62 20.98
CA VAL A 138 1.25 1.53 21.17
C VAL A 138 -0.13 2.07 21.53
N ARG A 139 -0.19 3.24 22.16
CA ARG A 139 -1.42 3.93 22.57
C ARG A 139 -2.02 4.82 21.48
N LEU A 140 -1.33 4.97 20.34
CA LEU A 140 -1.75 5.80 19.21
C LEU A 140 -2.04 7.25 19.67
N GLU A 141 -1.14 7.79 20.49
CA GLU A 141 -1.18 9.15 21.04
C GLU A 141 -0.77 10.20 20.00
N LYS A 142 0.06 9.82 19.02
CA LYS A 142 0.54 10.70 17.94
C LYS A 142 0.12 10.17 16.56
N PRO A 143 -1.19 10.03 16.29
CA PRO A 143 -1.70 9.31 15.11
C PRO A 143 -1.26 9.95 13.79
N TYR A 144 -1.20 11.29 13.72
CA TYR A 144 -0.78 12.03 12.53
C TYR A 144 0.70 11.80 12.18
N LEU A 145 1.57 11.74 13.20
CA LEU A 145 3.00 11.50 13.03
C LEU A 145 3.27 10.04 12.66
N SER A 146 2.57 9.11 13.31
CA SER A 146 2.62 7.68 13.00
C SER A 146 2.23 7.41 11.55
N LEU A 147 1.15 8.03 11.05
CA LEU A 147 0.77 7.90 9.65
C LEU A 147 1.84 8.50 8.71
N ALA A 148 2.29 9.73 8.97
CA ALA A 148 3.23 10.42 8.09
C ALA A 148 4.56 9.65 7.96
N LEU A 149 5.12 9.20 9.08
CA LEU A 149 6.33 8.38 9.08
C LEU A 149 6.13 7.05 8.35
N GLY A 150 5.00 6.39 8.61
CA GLY A 150 4.64 5.16 7.91
C GLY A 150 4.59 5.31 6.40
N LEU A 151 3.93 6.38 5.92
CA LEU A 151 3.80 6.67 4.49
C LEU A 151 5.16 6.97 3.86
N ILE A 152 6.00 7.78 4.52
CA ILE A 152 7.37 8.07 4.07
C ILE A 152 8.14 6.76 3.91
N ILE A 153 8.07 5.86 4.88
CA ILE A 153 8.76 4.56 4.83
C ILE A 153 8.21 3.68 3.71
N MET A 154 6.89 3.62 3.51
CA MET A 154 6.32 2.87 2.40
C MET A 154 6.77 3.42 1.04
N VAL A 155 6.90 4.74 0.90
CA VAL A 155 7.44 5.36 -0.32
C VAL A 155 8.91 5.01 -0.51
N ILE A 156 9.72 5.05 0.55
CA ILE A 156 11.13 4.62 0.49
C ILE A 156 11.23 3.13 0.09
N LEU A 157 10.38 2.26 0.64
CA LEU A 157 10.33 0.86 0.25
C LEU A 157 10.02 0.70 -1.24
N GLN A 158 9.12 1.49 -1.81
CA GLN A 158 8.81 1.40 -3.24
C GLN A 158 9.98 1.81 -4.15
N LEU A 159 10.92 2.62 -3.66
CA LEU A 159 12.11 3.02 -4.41
C LEU A 159 13.18 1.92 -4.46
N ILE A 160 13.17 0.96 -3.54
CA ILE A 160 14.16 -0.13 -3.49
C ILE A 160 13.72 -1.25 -4.44
N PRO A 161 14.44 -1.48 -5.57
CA PRO A 161 14.11 -2.58 -6.46
C PRO A 161 14.31 -3.93 -5.76
N ILE A 162 13.43 -4.88 -6.06
CA ILE A 162 13.43 -6.26 -5.53
C ILE A 162 13.01 -6.40 -4.05
N PHE A 163 13.78 -5.92 -3.08
CA PHE A 163 13.43 -6.13 -1.67
C PHE A 163 12.28 -5.22 -1.21
N GLY A 164 12.24 -4.02 -1.75
CA GLY A 164 11.24 -3.02 -1.44
C GLY A 164 9.84 -3.38 -1.93
N TRP A 165 9.71 -3.93 -3.14
CA TRP A 165 8.40 -4.35 -3.66
C TRP A 165 7.80 -5.49 -2.84
N LEU A 166 8.61 -6.46 -2.40
CA LEU A 166 8.12 -7.58 -1.62
C LEU A 166 7.66 -7.13 -0.24
N ALA A 167 8.44 -6.27 0.43
CA ALA A 167 8.03 -5.66 1.70
C ALA A 167 6.75 -4.83 1.55
N TYR A 168 6.67 -4.00 0.51
CA TYR A 168 5.47 -3.21 0.20
C TYR A 168 4.26 -4.11 -0.07
N PHE A 169 4.43 -5.20 -0.82
CA PHE A 169 3.37 -6.15 -1.09
C PHE A 169 2.83 -6.80 0.19
N ILE A 170 3.71 -7.24 1.09
CA ILE A 170 3.32 -7.78 2.40
C ILE A 170 2.57 -6.72 3.23
N LEU A 171 3.01 -5.46 3.19
CA LEU A 171 2.33 -4.36 3.88
C LEU A 171 0.93 -4.10 3.29
N ILE A 172 0.76 -4.17 1.98
CA ILE A 172 -0.55 -4.05 1.34
C ILE A 172 -1.46 -5.21 1.72
N LEU A 173 -0.96 -6.45 1.70
CA LEU A 173 -1.72 -7.62 2.19
C LEU A 173 -2.13 -7.40 3.65
N PHE A 174 -1.23 -6.90 4.48
CA PHE A 174 -1.54 -6.58 5.86
C PHE A 174 -2.65 -5.51 5.96
N GLY A 175 -2.56 -4.42 5.20
CA GLY A 175 -3.61 -3.39 5.16
C GLY A 175 -4.97 -3.91 4.69
N LEU A 176 -5.01 -4.73 3.65
CA LEU A 176 -6.24 -5.38 3.15
C LEU A 176 -6.80 -6.36 4.18
N GLY A 177 -5.91 -7.07 4.86
CA GLY A 177 -6.23 -7.93 5.99
C GLY A 177 -6.94 -7.20 7.12
N ILE A 178 -6.48 -5.99 7.46
CA ILE A 178 -7.12 -5.17 8.51
C ILE A 178 -8.54 -4.80 8.10
N LEU A 179 -8.76 -4.46 6.83
CA LEU A 179 -10.09 -4.09 6.33
C LEU A 179 -11.09 -5.25 6.36
N THR A 180 -10.59 -6.49 6.26
CA THR A 180 -11.40 -7.69 6.02
C THR A 180 -11.59 -8.53 7.26
N LEU A 181 -10.56 -8.58 8.10
CA LEU A 181 -10.64 -9.16 9.43
C LEU A 181 -11.45 -8.21 10.31
N GLN A 182 -12.78 -8.30 10.24
CA GLN A 182 -13.62 -7.77 11.30
C GLN A 182 -13.81 -8.87 12.32
N GLU A 183 -13.09 -8.76 13.43
CA GLU A 183 -13.36 -9.62 14.58
C GLU A 183 -14.84 -9.55 14.91
N LYS A 184 -15.38 -10.71 15.31
CA LYS A 184 -16.76 -10.97 15.72
C LYS A 184 -17.25 -10.09 16.88
N THR A 185 -16.52 -9.02 17.26
CA THR A 185 -16.87 -8.00 18.25
C THR A 185 -18.11 -7.19 17.86
N LEU A 186 -18.45 -7.07 16.57
CA LEU A 186 -19.76 -6.54 16.14
C LEU A 186 -20.90 -7.51 16.46
N LEU A 187 -20.70 -8.81 16.21
CA LEU A 187 -21.69 -9.85 16.51
C LEU A 187 -21.87 -10.07 18.03
N ALA A 188 -20.82 -9.87 18.83
CA ALA A 188 -20.91 -9.91 20.29
C ALA A 188 -21.58 -8.65 20.89
N ARG A 189 -21.51 -7.50 20.22
CA ARG A 189 -22.21 -6.27 20.63
C ARG A 189 -23.70 -6.25 20.24
N LEU A 190 -24.09 -6.94 19.17
CA LEU A 190 -25.49 -7.10 18.75
C LEU A 190 -26.23 -8.21 19.50
N LYS A 191 -25.52 -9.03 20.27
CA LYS A 191 -26.09 -10.09 21.12
C LYS A 191 -26.30 -9.65 22.58
N LYS A 192 -26.16 -8.35 22.86
CA LYS A 192 -26.53 -7.68 24.11
C LYS A 192 -27.68 -6.74 23.84
#